data_AF-A0A5J6SPW6-F1
#
_entry.id   AF-A0A5J6SPW6-F1
#
_cell.length_a   1.000
_cell.length_b   1.000
_cell.length_c   1.000
_cell.angle_alpha   90.00
_cell.angle_beta   90.00
_cell.angle_gamma   90.00
#
_symmetry.space_group_name_H-M   'P 1'
#
loop_
_entity.id
_entity.type
_entity.pdbx_description
1 polymer ?
#
loop_
_entity_poly.entity_id
_entity_poly.type
_entity_poly.pdbx_seq_one_letter_code
_entity_poly.pdbx_strand_id
1 'polypeptide(L)' 'MFETLTGQLAVVITLAFGALLIALYPILYKANKYFAWFSLIMGVIVWLLLFWFTFGNEGIRFQILKYGLH' A
#
# COMPACT_ATOMS: atom_id res chain seq x y z
N MET A 1 -3.33 4.91 -22.36
CA MET A 1 -3.05 6.14 -21.58
C MET A 1 -3.98 6.29 -20.37
N PHE A 2 -5.29 6.07 -20.51
CA PHE A 2 -6.23 6.06 -19.36
C PHE A 2 -6.01 4.87 -18.41
N GLU A 3 -5.81 3.66 -18.92
CA GLU A 3 -5.55 2.47 -18.08
C GLU A 3 -4.33 2.62 -17.15
N THR A 4 -3.26 3.22 -17.66
CA THR A 4 -2.05 3.50 -16.88
C THR A 4 -2.28 4.53 -15.77
N LEU A 5 -3.09 5.56 -16.03
CA LEU A 5 -3.41 6.60 -15.04
C LEU A 5 -4.32 6.05 -13.94
N THR A 6 -5.34 5.29 -14.31
CA THR A 6 -6.25 4.61 -13.37
C THR A 6 -5.50 3.59 -12.51
N GLY A 7 -4.56 2.83 -13.10
CA GLY A 7 -3.72 1.88 -12.37
C GLY A 7 -2.81 2.57 -11.35
N GLN A 8 -2.17 3.69 -11.73
CA GLN A 8 -1.33 4.47 -10.81
C GLN A 8 -2.16 5.10 -9.68
N LEU A 9 -3.32 5.68 -9.98
CA LEU A 9 -4.23 6.23 -8.98
C LEU A 9 -4.71 5.16 -7.99
N ALA A 10 -5.08 3.97 -8.49
CA ALA A 10 -5.47 2.85 -7.64
C ALA A 10 -4.34 2.47 -6.67
N VAL A 11 -3.09 2.36 -7.15
CA VAL A 11 -1.92 2.07 -6.31
C VAL A 11 -1.75 3.13 -5.21
N VAL A 12 -1.80 4.42 -5.55
CA VAL A 12 -1.64 5.50 -4.58
C VAL A 12 -2.76 5.50 -3.53
N ILE A 13 -4.01 5.32 -3.96
CA ILE A 13 -5.16 5.24 -3.06
C ILE A 13 -5.03 4.05 -2.11
N THR A 14 -4.72 2.86 -2.63
CA THR A 14 -4.54 1.66 -1.82
C THR A 14 -3.38 1.80 -0.83
N LEU A 15 -2.30 2.49 -1.21
CA LEU A 15 -1.16 2.76 -0.35
C LEU A 15 -1.54 3.71 0.80
N ALA A 16 -2.30 4.76 0.50
CA ALA A 16 -2.83 5.68 1.51
C ALA A 16 -3.75 4.96 2.50
N PHE A 17 -4.65 4.08 2.02
CA PHE A 17 -5.51 3.28 2.90
C PHE A 17 -4.72 2.28 3.75
N GLY A 18 -3.73 1.59 3.18
CA GLY A 18 -2.86 0.69 3.92
C GLY A 18 -2.07 1.41 5.02
N ALA A 19 -1.55 2.60 4.73
CA ALA A 19 -0.87 3.44 5.71
C ALA A 19 -1.81 3.94 6.81
N LEU A 20 -3.05 4.33 6.47
CA LEU A 20 -4.09 4.72 7.42
C LEU A 20 -4.43 3.58 8.39
N LEU A 21 -4.58 2.35 7.90
CA LEU A 21 -4.86 1.18 8.74
C LEU A 21 -3.77 0.94 9.80
N ILE A 22 -2.51 1.24 9.47
CA ILE A 22 -1.37 1.16 10.39
C ILE A 22 -1.35 2.38 11.32
N ALA A 23 -1.53 3.58 10.80
CA ALA A 23 -1.50 4.83 11.57
C ALA A 23 -2.62 4.93 12.61
N LEU A 24 -3.75 4.28 12.36
CA LEU A 24 -4.86 4.18 13.31
C LEU A 24 -4.61 3.18 14.45
N TYR A 25 -3.57 2.37 14.39
CA TYR A 25 -3.24 1.36 15.42
C TYR A 25 -3.27 1.91 16.86
N PRO A 26 -2.56 3.01 17.22
CA PRO A 26 -2.57 3.53 18.59
C PRO A 26 -3.95 4.01 19.05
N ILE A 27 -4.81 4.44 18.12
CA ILE A 27 -6.17 4.88 18.41
C ILE A 27 -7.07 3.66 18.65
N LEU A 28 -7.02 2.68 17.75
CA LEU A 28 -7.80 1.45 17.84
C LEU A 28 -7.39 0.59 19.05
N TYR A 29 -6.11 0.60 19.42
CA TYR A 29 -5.60 -0.18 20.55
C TYR A 29 -6.23 0.24 21.88
N LYS A 30 -6.60 1.51 22.02
CA LYS A 30 -7.32 2.02 23.20
C LYS A 30 -8.78 1.54 23.27
N ALA A 31 -9.39 1.24 22.13
CA ALA A 31 -10.79 0.79 22.06
C ALA A 31 -10.91 -0.74 22.10
N ASN A 32 -10.16 -1.45 21.24
CA ASN A 32 -10.17 -2.90 21.16
C ASN A 32 -8.83 -3.44 20.61
N LYS A 33 -8.07 -4.12 21.47
CA LYS A 33 -6.76 -4.69 21.11
C LYS A 33 -6.83 -5.68 19.95
N TYR A 34 -7.86 -6.52 19.88
CA TYR A 34 -7.98 -7.51 18.80
C TYR A 34 -8.21 -6.84 17.46
N PHE A 35 -9.07 -5.82 17.43
CA PHE A 35 -9.34 -5.05 16.21
C PHE A 35 -8.12 -4.23 15.77
N ALA A 36 -7.35 -3.68 16.72
CA ALA A 36 -6.13 -2.96 16.42
C ALA A 36 -5.07 -3.86 15.75
N TRP A 37 -4.85 -5.06 16.31
CA TRP A 37 -3.95 -6.05 15.71
C TRP A 37 -4.43 -6.50 14.33
N PHE A 38 -5.73 -6.73 14.17
CA PHE A 38 -6.31 -7.05 12.86
C PHE A 38 -6.06 -5.94 11.84
N SER A 39 -6.30 -4.67 12.20
CA SER A 39 -6.04 -3.50 11.35
C SER A 39 -4.58 -3.41 10.93
N LEU A 40 -3.65 -3.64 11.86
CA LEU A 40 -2.21 -3.60 11.58
C LEU A 40 -1.81 -4.72 10.61
N ILE A 41 -2.24 -5.96 10.87
CA ILE A 41 -1.94 -7.12 10.01
C ILE A 41 -2.49 -6.88 8.59
N MET A 42 -3.74 -6.41 8.48
CA MET A 42 -4.34 -6.09 7.19
C MET A 42 -3.60 -4.98 6.46
N GLY A 43 -3.17 -3.92 7.15
CA GLY A 43 -2.35 -2.85 6.57
C GLY A 43 -1.01 -3.37 6.01
N VAL A 44 -0.34 -4.26 6.74
CA VAL A 44 0.90 -4.92 6.28
C VAL A 44 0.66 -5.80 5.06
N ILE A 45 -0.42 -6.58 5.04
CA ILE A 45 -0.80 -7.42 3.88
C ILE A 45 -1.03 -6.56 2.64
N VAL A 46 -1.77 -5.44 2.79
CA VAL A 46 -2.00 -4.49 1.69
C VAL A 46 -0.68 -3.94 1.16
N TRP A 47 0.27 -3.59 2.03
CA TRP A 47 1.60 -3.16 1.63
C TRP A 47 2.38 -4.25 0.88
N LEU A 48 2.35 -5.49 1.35
CA LEU A 48 3.01 -6.62 0.68
C LEU A 48 2.42 -6.88 -0.70
N LEU A 49 1.10 -6.84 -0.84
CA LEU A 49 0.41 -6.99 -2.13
C LEU A 49 0.76 -5.87 -3.10
N LEU A 50 0.85 -4.63 -2.62
CA LEU A 50 1.30 -3.50 -3.43
C LEU A 50 2.75 -3.66 -3.87
N PHE A 51 3.65 -4.03 -2.95
CA PHE A 51 5.03 -4.34 -3.31
C PHE A 51 5.09 -5.43 -4.38
N TRP A 52 4.38 -6.53 -4.18
CA TRP A 52 4.33 -7.62 -5.15
C TRP A 52 3.80 -7.15 -6.52
N PHE A 53 2.73 -6.37 -6.53
CA PHE A 53 2.16 -5.81 -7.75
C PHE A 53 3.14 -4.86 -8.47
N THR A 54 3.80 -3.98 -7.72
CA THR A 54 4.77 -3.02 -8.24
C THR A 54 6.02 -3.69 -8.81
N PHE A 55 6.52 -4.74 -8.17
CA PHE A 55 7.70 -5.50 -8.63
C PHE A 55 7.39 -6.53 -9.72
N GLY A 56 6.17 -7.07 -9.75
CA GLY A 56 5.69 -7.99 -10.77
C GLY A 56 5.33 -7.32 -12.10
N ASN A 57 5.04 -6.01 -12.07
CA ASN A 57 4.78 -5.24 -13.29
C ASN A 57 6.09 -4.70 -13.89
N GLU A 58 6.53 -5.30 -15.00
CA GLU A 58 7.79 -4.96 -15.68
C GLU A 58 7.89 -3.47 -16.07
N GLY A 59 6.78 -2.85 -16.47
CA GLY A 59 6.74 -1.43 -16.85
C GLY A 59 6.93 -0.49 -15.67
N ILE A 60 6.31 -0.79 -14.52
CA ILE A 60 6.46 0.02 -13.30
C ILE A 60 7.84 -0.23 -12.66
N ARG A 61 8.30 -1.48 -12.64
CA ARG A 61 9.64 -1.84 -12.15
C ARG A 61 10.74 -1.09 -12.92
N PHE A 62 10.62 -1.03 -14.24
CA PHE A 62 11.57 -0.28 -15.07
C PHE A 62 11.52 1.22 -14.79
N GLN A 63 10.33 1.80 -14.60
CA GLN A 63 10.20 3.22 -14.24
C GLN A 63 10.77 3.55 -12.85
N ILE A 64 10.53 2.71 -11.85
CA ILE A 64 11.06 2.91 -10.49
C ILE A 64 12.58 2.78 -10.48
N LEU A 65 13.14 1.76 -11.15
CA LEU A 65 14.59 1.58 -11.23
C LEU A 65 15.28 2.69 -12.02
N LYS A 66 14.65 3.18 -13.09
CA LYS A 66 15.24 4.18 -13.98
C LYS A 66 15.08 5.62 -13.47
N TYR A 67 13.96 5.96 -12.82
CA TYR A 67 13.65 7.32 -12.38
C TYR A 67 13.62 7.52 -10.86
N GLY A 68 13.53 6.45 -10.07
CA GLY A 68 13.49 6.51 -8.61
C GLY A 68 14.83 6.22 -7.93
N LEU A 69 15.83 5.74 -8.67
CA LEU A 69 17.15 5.33 -8.15
C LEU A 69 18.28 6.12 -8.83
N HIS A 70 18.06 7.43 -9.05
CA HIS A 70 19.01 8.36 -9.61
C HIS A 70 19.03 9.68 -8.83
#